data_AF-A0A6G4A2B5-F1
#
_entry.id   AF-A0A6G4A2B5-F1
#
_cell.length_a   1.000
_cell.length_b   1.000
_cell.length_c   1.000
_cell.angle_alpha   90.00
_cell.angle_beta   90.00
_cell.angle_gamma   90.00
#
_symmetry.space_group_name_H-M   'P 1'
#
loop_
_entity.id
_entity.type
_entity.pdbx_description
1 polymer ?
#
loop_
_entity_poly.entity_id
_entity_poly.type
_entity_poly.pdbx_seq_one_letter_code
_entity_poly.pdbx_strand_id
1 'polypeptide(L)'
;MAACSTWTYRGVSSSVFKALQNTGRKQGFTIPNTASGNFNISVAGMNVGFQYAWDTKSQTLLLQCVNKPMLLGCGTIKTFADRIVAESGGKVV
;
A
#
# COMPACT_ATOMS: atom_id res chain seq x y z
N MET A 1 1.66 -17.60 10.27
CA MET A 1 1.41 -16.59 9.22
C MET A 1 2.23 -15.36 9.56
N ALA A 2 3.30 -15.05 8.82
CA ALA A 2 4.15 -13.90 9.16
C ALA A 2 3.51 -12.62 8.58
N ALA A 3 2.64 -11.99 9.37
CA ALA A 3 2.15 -10.64 9.07
C ALA A 3 3.34 -9.68 9.13
N CYS A 4 3.50 -8.81 8.12
CA CYS A 4 4.52 -7.75 8.22
C CYS A 4 4.04 -6.68 9.20
N SER A 5 5.00 -5.94 9.77
CA SER A 5 4.70 -4.74 10.55
C SER A 5 3.82 -3.78 9.76
N THR A 6 2.92 -3.08 10.44
CA THR A 6 2.15 -1.98 9.83
C THR A 6 3.11 -0.86 9.46
N TRP A 7 3.04 -0.42 8.22
CA TRP A 7 3.79 0.71 7.69
C TRP A 7 2.91 1.95 7.70
N THR A 8 3.50 3.09 8.04
CA THR A 8 2.83 4.38 8.09
C THR A 8 3.41 5.28 7.01
N TYR A 9 2.54 5.97 6.29
CA TYR A 9 2.88 6.96 5.28
C TYR A 9 2.16 8.27 5.63
N ARG A 10 2.83 9.41 5.42
CA ARG A 10 2.30 10.75 5.70
C ARG A 10 2.21 11.59 4.43
N GLY A 11 1.44 12.67 4.49
CA GLY A 11 1.22 13.55 3.33
C GLY A 11 0.37 12.88 2.24
N VAL A 12 -0.39 11.85 2.59
CA VAL A 12 -1.33 11.20 1.68
C VAL A 12 -2.62 12.01 1.71
N SER A 13 -2.66 13.10 0.95
CA SER A 13 -3.88 13.89 0.72
C SER A 13 -4.85 13.17 -0.23
N SER A 14 -6.05 13.70 -0.43
CA SER A 14 -7.03 13.09 -1.35
C SER A 14 -6.53 13.02 -2.80
N SER A 15 -5.70 13.97 -3.24
CA SER A 15 -5.07 13.92 -4.56
C SER A 15 -3.98 12.86 -4.63
N VAL A 16 -3.14 12.75 -3.59
CA VAL A 16 -2.10 11.71 -3.48
C VAL A 16 -2.72 10.32 -3.41
N PHE A 17 -3.80 10.14 -2.66
CA PHE A 17 -4.50 8.86 -2.58
C PHE A 17 -5.11 8.46 -3.92
N LYS A 18 -5.72 9.40 -4.67
CA LYS A 18 -6.17 9.15 -6.04
C LYS A 18 -5.01 8.82 -6.99
N ALA A 19 -3.88 9.52 -6.87
CA ALA A 19 -2.68 9.21 -7.63
C ALA A 19 -2.17 7.79 -7.31
N LEU A 20 -2.17 7.40 -6.03
CA LEU A 20 -1.82 6.06 -5.55
C LEU A 20 -2.69 4.99 -6.17
N GLN A 21 -4.00 5.21 -6.22
CA GLN A 21 -4.95 4.31 -6.87
C GLN A 21 -4.64 4.18 -8.37
N ASN A 22 -4.39 5.29 -9.07
CA ASN A 22 -4.05 5.27 -10.49
C ASN A 22 -2.71 4.56 -10.75
N THR A 23 -1.69 4.80 -9.93
CA THR A 23 -0.39 4.12 -10.01
C THR A 23 -0.56 2.63 -9.73
N GLY A 24 -1.34 2.25 -8.72
CA GLY A 24 -1.67 0.86 -8.43
C GLY A 24 -2.33 0.17 -9.61
N ARG A 25 -3.30 0.83 -10.27
CA ARG A 25 -3.98 0.28 -11.46
C ARG A 25 -3.01 0.05 -12.62
N LYS A 26 -2.03 0.96 -12.82
CA LYS A 26 -0.96 0.78 -13.81
C LYS A 26 -0.05 -0.41 -13.46
N GLN A 27 0.15 -0.69 -12.18
CA GLN A 27 0.91 -1.83 -11.66
C GLN A 27 0.07 -3.12 -11.58
N GLY A 28 -1.19 -3.10 -12.03
CA GLY A 28 -2.04 -4.28 -12.12
C GLY A 28 -2.85 -4.61 -10.86
N PHE A 29 -3.00 -3.66 -9.91
CA PHE A 29 -3.84 -3.85 -8.72
C PHE A 29 -4.78 -2.66 -8.48
N THR A 30 -5.86 -2.88 -7.73
CA THR A 30 -6.83 -1.81 -7.44
C THR A 30 -6.93 -1.58 -5.94
N ILE A 31 -6.67 -0.34 -5.51
CA ILE A 31 -6.97 0.10 -4.15
C ILE A 31 -8.40 0.66 -4.15
N PRO A 32 -9.32 0.16 -3.29
CA PRO A 32 -10.68 0.66 -3.19
C PRO A 32 -10.73 2.17 -2.94
N ASN A 33 -11.80 2.83 -3.38
CA ASN A 33 -12.01 4.26 -3.12
C ASN A 33 -12.70 4.51 -1.78
N THR A 34 -12.12 3.97 -0.72
CA THR A 34 -12.63 4.05 0.64
C THR A 34 -11.53 4.49 1.60
N ALA A 35 -11.91 5.05 2.75
CA ALA A 35 -10.95 5.44 3.79
C ALA A 35 -10.24 4.23 4.42
N SER A 36 -10.76 3.02 4.26
CA SER A 36 -10.11 1.79 4.69
C SER A 36 -10.60 0.63 3.88
N GLY A 37 -9.81 -0.44 3.81
CA GLY A 37 -10.21 -1.66 3.14
C GLY A 37 -9.06 -2.63 3.00
N ASN A 38 -9.22 -3.58 2.10
CA ASN A 38 -8.18 -4.50 1.71
C ASN A 38 -8.00 -4.49 0.19
N PHE A 39 -6.80 -4.85 -0.26
CA PHE A 39 -6.49 -5.07 -1.65
C PHE A 39 -5.41 -6.13 -1.77
N ASN A 40 -5.36 -6.79 -2.92
CA ASN A 40 -4.31 -7.73 -3.24
C ASN A 40 -3.45 -7.16 -4.37
N ILE A 41 -2.15 -7.36 -4.29
CA ILE A 41 -1.20 -7.06 -5.38
C ILE A 41 -0.53 -8.34 -5.82
N SER A 42 -0.01 -8.37 -7.04
CA SER A 42 0.86 -9.44 -7.51
C SER A 42 2.30 -8.94 -7.58
N VAL A 43 3.18 -9.49 -6.75
CA VAL A 43 4.62 -9.18 -6.73
C VAL A 43 5.37 -10.42 -7.21
N ALA A 44 6.09 -10.31 -8.31
CA ALA A 44 6.84 -11.42 -8.93
C ALA A 44 5.97 -12.69 -9.16
N GLY A 45 4.72 -12.50 -9.62
CA GLY A 45 3.78 -13.59 -9.88
C GLY A 45 3.12 -14.19 -8.63
N MET A 46 3.36 -13.60 -7.46
CA MET A 46 2.76 -14.06 -6.20
C MET A 46 1.81 -13.03 -5.62
N ASN A 47 0.64 -13.50 -5.15
CA ASN A 47 -0.37 -12.63 -4.56
C ASN A 47 -0.05 -12.28 -3.10
N VAL A 48 -0.07 -10.99 -2.80
CA VAL A 48 0.15 -10.42 -1.48
C VAL A 48 -1.08 -9.60 -1.12
N GLY A 49 -1.68 -9.89 0.03
CA GLY A 49 -2.85 -9.20 0.55
C GLY A 49 -2.48 -8.15 1.58
N PHE A 50 -3.08 -6.98 1.40
CA PHE A 50 -2.90 -5.82 2.26
C PHE A 50 -4.21 -5.33 2.81
N GLN A 51 -4.15 -4.87 4.04
CA GLN A 51 -5.14 -4.03 4.66
C GLN A 51 -4.59 -2.62 4.75
N TYR A 52 -5.43 -1.63 4.47
CA TYR A 52 -5.04 -0.22 4.59
C TYR A 52 -6.10 0.59 5.34
N ALA A 53 -5.64 1.65 5.99
CA ALA A 53 -6.47 2.65 6.61
C ALA A 53 -5.88 4.02 6.32
N TRP A 54 -6.63 4.83 5.58
CA TRP A 54 -6.33 6.19 5.20
C TRP A 54 -7.16 7.16 6.05
N ASP A 55 -6.46 7.95 6.86
CA ASP A 55 -7.02 9.09 7.58
C ASP A 55 -6.86 10.35 6.71
N THR A 56 -7.99 10.84 6.19
CA THR A 56 -8.08 12.07 5.38
C THR A 56 -7.74 13.32 6.17
N LYS A 57 -8.07 13.37 7.47
CA LYS A 57 -7.83 14.52 8.34
C LYS A 57 -6.35 14.64 8.68
N SER A 58 -5.75 13.52 9.03
CA SER A 58 -4.33 13.43 9.39
C SER A 58 -3.41 13.20 8.19
N GLN A 59 -3.96 13.09 6.97
CA GLN A 59 -3.25 12.77 5.73
C GLN A 59 -2.30 11.58 5.88
N THR A 60 -2.74 10.58 6.62
CA THR A 60 -1.92 9.44 7.05
C THR A 60 -2.49 8.16 6.48
N LEU A 61 -1.65 7.35 5.83
CA LEU A 61 -2.02 6.05 5.30
C LEU A 61 -1.26 4.97 6.08
N LEU A 62 -2.02 4.09 6.72
CA LEU A 62 -1.52 2.87 7.33
C LEU A 62 -1.68 1.72 6.35
N LEU A 63 -0.63 0.92 6.18
CA LEU A 63 -0.62 -0.24 5.30
C LEU A 63 -0.08 -1.44 6.08
N GLN A 64 -0.88 -2.50 6.16
CA GLN A 64 -0.54 -3.73 6.86
C GLN A 64 -0.59 -4.89 5.88
N CYS A 65 0.49 -5.66 5.79
CA CYS A 65 0.49 -6.89 5.02
C CYS A 65 -0.18 -8.01 5.83
N VAL A 66 -1.38 -8.41 5.43
CA VAL A 66 -2.19 -9.44 6.12
C VAL A 66 -1.98 -10.84 5.55
N ASN A 67 -1.60 -10.93 4.26
CA ASN A 67 -1.34 -12.20 3.61
C ASN A 67 -0.10 -12.09 2.71
N LYS A 68 0.88 -12.97 2.89
CA LYS A 68 2.03 -13.05 1.98
C LYS A 68 2.53 -14.48 1.82
N PRO A 69 3.07 -14.84 0.64
CA PRO A 69 3.82 -16.08 0.49
C PRO A 69 5.08 -16.06 1.35
N MET A 70 5.52 -17.25 1.80
CA MET A 70 6.72 -17.38 2.63
C MET A 70 8.00 -16.90 1.91
N LEU A 71 8.05 -17.05 0.58
CA LEU A 71 9.18 -16.65 -0.26
C LEU A 71 9.32 -15.13 -0.43
N LEU A 72 8.27 -14.34 -0.21
CA LEU A 72 8.35 -12.88 -0.28
C LEU A 72 8.69 -12.30 1.08
N GLY A 73 9.87 -11.68 1.17
CA GLY A 73 10.28 -10.91 2.34
C GLY A 73 9.43 -9.65 2.51
N CYS A 74 9.14 -9.29 3.77
CA CYS A 74 8.46 -8.02 4.08
C CYS A 74 9.23 -6.81 3.53
N GLY A 75 10.57 -6.89 3.42
CA GLY A 75 11.40 -5.84 2.83
C GLY A 75 11.07 -5.56 1.37
N THR A 76 11.02 -6.58 0.51
CA THR A 76 10.67 -6.43 -0.92
C THR A 76 9.29 -5.81 -1.11
N ILE A 77 8.34 -6.29 -0.31
CA ILE A 77 6.96 -5.80 -0.30
C ILE A 77 6.92 -4.33 0.14
N LYS A 78 7.68 -3.98 1.18
CA LYS A 78 7.81 -2.60 1.68
C LYS A 78 8.42 -1.70 0.62
N THR A 79 9.52 -2.10 -0.02
CA THR A 79 10.17 -1.31 -1.08
C THR A 79 9.21 -1.01 -2.23
N PHE A 80 8.39 -1.98 -2.63
CA PHE A 80 7.36 -1.77 -3.64
C PHE A 80 6.31 -0.75 -3.19
N ALA A 81 5.78 -0.89 -1.97
CA ALA A 81 4.80 0.04 -1.41
C ALA A 81 5.38 1.46 -1.27
N ASP A 82 6.59 1.59 -0.72
CA ASP A 82 7.31 2.85 -0.55
C ASP A 82 7.49 3.56 -1.89
N ARG A 83 7.87 2.83 -2.95
CA ARG A 83 8.04 3.38 -4.30
C ARG A 83 6.74 3.96 -4.84
N ILE A 84 5.63 3.20 -4.77
CA ILE A 84 4.35 3.65 -5.32
C ILE A 84 3.79 4.84 -4.53
N VAL A 85 3.96 4.84 -3.21
CA VAL A 85 3.57 5.98 -2.36
C VAL A 85 4.40 7.21 -2.71
N ALA A 86 5.72 7.08 -2.88
CA ALA A 86 6.60 8.17 -3.28
C ALA A 86 6.26 8.70 -4.69
N GLU A 87 6.00 7.82 -5.66
CA GLU A 87 5.57 8.18 -7.02
C GLU A 87 4.24 8.96 -7.02
N SER A 88 3.40 8.70 -6.01
CA SER A 88 2.10 9.36 -5.86
C SER A 88 2.19 10.70 -5.12
N GLY A 89 3.37 11.05 -4.58
CA GLY A 89 3.62 12.28 -3.81
C GLY A 89 3.49 12.13 -2.29
N GLY A 90 3.30 10.90 -1.78
CA GLY A 90 3.31 10.61 -0.35
C GLY A 90 4.72 10.50 0.22
N LYS A 91 4.85 10.63 1.55
CA LYS A 91 6.13 10.51 2.26
C LYS A 91 6.18 9.22 3.07
N VAL A 92 7.26 8.46 2.87
CA VAL A 92 7.63 7.35 3.74
C VAL A 92 8.14 7.93 5.07
N VAL A 93 7.66 7.40 6.19
CA VAL A 93 8.05 7.84 7.55
C VAL A 93 8.82 6.74 8.26
#